data_AF-A0A0R3QE59-F1
#
_entry.id   AF-A0A0R3QE59-F1
#
_cell.length_a   1.000
_cell.length_b   1.000
_cell.length_c   1.000
_cell.angle_alpha   90.00
_cell.angle_beta   90.00
_cell.angle_gamma   90.00
#
_symmetry.space_group_name_H-M   'P 1'
#
loop_
_entity.id
_entity.type
_entity.pdbx_description
1 polymer ?
#
loop_
_entity_poly.entity_id
_entity_poly.type
_entity_poly.pdbx_seq_one_letter_code
_entity_poly.pdbx_strand_id
1 'polypeptide(L)' 'MAAEQPGNKALPIAGGMLATMLALLLGLVQPFEGYSAQPYRDVVGKLTVCYGHTAKVEQRTYTRAE' A
#
# COMPACT_ATOMS: atom_id res chain seq x y z
N MET A 1 -3.54 -32.92 38.76
CA MET A 1 -2.48 -31.91 38.91
C MET A 1 -2.37 -31.16 37.59
N ALA A 2 -3.02 -30.00 37.52
CA ALA A 2 -2.95 -29.12 36.36
C ALA A 2 -1.66 -28.30 36.44
N ALA A 3 -0.79 -28.41 35.43
CA ALA A 3 0.37 -27.55 35.31
C ALA A 3 -0.09 -26.24 34.66
N GLU A 4 -0.03 -25.15 35.43
CA GLU A 4 -0.31 -23.79 34.98
C GLU A 4 0.82 -23.35 34.02
N GLN A 5 0.48 -23.02 32.76
CA GLN A 5 1.44 -22.47 31.79
C GLN A 5 1.62 -20.97 32.06
N PRO A 6 2.84 -20.45 32.28
CA PRO A 6 3.05 -19.04 32.55
C PRO A 6 2.76 -18.22 31.29
N GLY A 7 1.91 -17.21 31.45
CA GLY A 7 1.49 -16.31 30.38
C GLY A 7 2.67 -15.52 29.81
N ASN A 8 3.15 -15.94 28.63
CA ASN A 8 4.08 -15.17 27.84
C ASN A 8 3.30 -14.06 27.11
N LYS A 9 3.43 -12.81 27.57
CA LYS A 9 2.95 -11.65 26.82
C LYS A 9 3.88 -11.46 25.63
N ALA A 10 3.65 -12.23 24.57
CA ALA A 10 4.34 -12.08 23.30
C ALA A 10 4.03 -10.68 22.76
N LEU A 11 5.00 -9.77 22.88
CA LEU A 11 4.98 -8.45 22.27
C LEU A 11 4.75 -8.64 20.75
N PRO A 12 3.82 -7.91 20.11
CA PRO A 12 3.51 -8.08 18.68
C PRO A 12 4.62 -7.48 17.79
N ILE A 13 5.86 -7.94 17.96
CA ILE A 13 7.03 -7.53 17.17
C ILE A 13 6.84 -7.93 15.70
N ALA A 14 6.13 -9.04 15.46
CA ALA A 14 5.80 -9.51 14.11
C ALA A 14 4.90 -8.54 13.32
N GLY A 15 4.01 -7.79 13.99
CA GLY A 15 3.12 -6.82 13.33
C GLY A 15 3.85 -5.53 12.93
N GLY A 16 4.80 -5.07 13.75
CA GLY A 16 5.57 -3.86 13.49
C GLY A 16 6.54 -3.98 12.31
N MET A 17 7.20 -5.13 12.16
CA MET A 17 8.15 -5.36 11.06
C MET A 17 7.48 -5.45 9.68
N LEU A 18 6.28 -6.02 9.60
CA LEU A 18 5.56 -6.10 8.33
C LEU A 18 5.14 -4.69 7.85
N ALA A 19 4.63 -3.86 8.75
CA ALA A 19 4.22 -2.49 8.44
C ALA A 19 5.40 -1.62 7.97
N THR A 20 6.57 -1.75 8.59
CA THR A 20 7.77 -1.01 8.19
C THR A 20 8.30 -1.47 6.83
N MET A 21 8.25 -2.77 6.53
CA MET A 21 8.63 -3.28 5.20
C MET A 21 7.70 -2.78 4.09
N LEU A 22 6.38 -2.80 4.32
CA LEU A 22 5.39 -2.27 3.36
C LEU A 22 5.62 -0.77 3.10
N ALA A 23 5.86 0.02 4.15
CA ALA A 23 6.13 1.45 4.01
C ALA A 23 7.42 1.73 3.23
N LEU A 24 8.49 0.97 3.48
CA LEU A 24 9.75 1.10 2.73
C LEU A 24 9.57 0.78 1.25
N LEU A 25 8.84 -0.29 0.94
CA LEU A 25 8.59 -0.69 -0.44
C LEU A 25 7.80 0.37 -1.21
N LEU A 26 6.74 0.93 -0.61
CA LEU A 26 5.97 2.01 -1.22
C LEU A 26 6.83 3.24 -1.48
N GLY A 27 7.65 3.66 -0.50
CA GLY A 27 8.54 4.81 -0.66
C GLY A 27 9.64 4.61 -1.70
N LEU A 28 10.11 3.37 -1.90
CA LEU A 28 11.10 3.06 -2.92
C LEU A 28 10.50 3.01 -4.33
N VAL A 29 9.29 2.48 -4.50
CA VAL A 29 8.67 2.25 -5.82
C VAL A 29 8.05 3.52 -6.41
N GLN A 30 7.46 4.39 -5.57
CA GLN A 30 6.84 5.65 -6.02
C GLN A 30 7.70 6.54 -6.95
N PRO A 31 9.00 6.77 -6.71
CA PRO A 31 9.81 7.57 -7.63
C PRO A 31 10.08 6.90 -8.98
N PHE A 32 10.01 5.57 -9.08
CA PHE A 32 10.23 4.86 -10.34
C PHE A 32 8.97 4.75 -11.20
N GLU A 33 7.79 4.72 -10.59
CA GLU A 33 6.52 4.65 -11.35
C GLU A 33 6.08 5.99 -11.95
N GLY A 34 6.46 7.11 -11.32
CA GLY A 34 5.95 8.42 -11.70
C GLY A 34 4.51 8.66 -11.21
N TYR A 35 4.07 9.92 -11.22
CA TYR A 35 2.76 10.33 -10.72
C TYR A 35 1.96 11.02 -11.82
N SER A 36 0.74 10.55 -12.08
CA SER A 36 -0.22 11.22 -12.96
C SER A 36 -1.53 11.52 -12.22
N ALA A 37 -1.80 12.81 -11.96
CA ALA A 37 -3.08 13.27 -11.39
C ALA A 37 -4.25 13.12 -12.37
N GLN A 38 -3.97 13.09 -13.68
CA GLN A 38 -4.97 12.92 -14.71
C GLN A 38 -5.09 11.43 -15.06
N PRO A 39 -6.30 10.85 -14.97
CA PRO A 39 -6.56 9.50 -15.41
C PRO A 39 -6.23 9.33 -16.89
N TYR A 40 -5.47 8.29 -17.22
CA TYR A 40 -5.12 7.96 -18.60
C TYR A 40 -5.51 6.52 -18.92
N ARG A 41 -5.68 6.21 -20.20
CA ARG A 41 -5.84 4.83 -20.65
C ARG A 41 -4.47 4.21 -20.85
N ASP A 42 -4.19 3.17 -20.08
CA ASP A 42 -2.99 2.36 -20.26
C ASP A 42 -3.05 1.54 -21.57
N VAL A 43 -1.95 0.88 -21.95
CA VAL A 43 -1.81 0.05 -23.16
C VAL A 43 -2.85 -1.07 -23.24
N VAL A 44 -3.38 -1.51 -22.10
CA VAL A 44 -4.48 -2.50 -22.00
C VAL A 44 -5.87 -1.88 -21.98
N GLY A 45 -5.99 -0.57 -22.21
CA GLY A 45 -7.26 0.18 -22.28
C GLY A 45 -7.92 0.45 -20.92
N LYS A 46 -7.31 0.05 -19.80
CA LYS A 46 -7.80 0.34 -18.45
C LYS A 46 -7.49 1.78 -18.04
N LEU A 47 -8.37 2.33 -17.23
CA LEU A 47 -8.19 3.67 -16.67
C LEU A 47 -7.25 3.60 -15.47
N THR A 48 -6.15 4.34 -15.53
CA THR A 48 -5.06 4.33 -14.55
C THR A 48 -4.79 5.75 -14.06
N VAL A 49 -4.52 5.91 -12.76
CA VAL A 49 -4.21 7.22 -12.15
C VAL A 49 -3.19 7.09 -11.00
N CYS A 50 -2.64 8.22 -10.54
CA CYS A 50 -1.68 8.33 -9.45
C CYS A 50 -0.42 7.47 -9.70
N TYR A 51 -0.18 6.47 -8.84
CA TYR A 51 0.91 5.49 -8.94
C TYR A 51 0.36 4.14 -9.42
N GLY A 52 -0.17 4.10 -10.65
CA GLY A 52 -0.67 2.84 -11.23
C GLY A 52 -2.01 2.32 -10.67
N HIS A 53 -2.83 3.16 -10.03
CA HIS A 53 -4.12 2.74 -9.49
C HIS A 53 -5.14 2.52 -10.62
N THR A 54 -5.69 1.30 -10.74
CA THR A 54 -6.61 0.92 -11.83
C THR A 54 -8.03 0.56 -11.38
N ALA A 55 -8.29 0.45 -10.08
CA ALA A 55 -9.58 -0.01 -9.56
C ALA A 55 -10.51 1.18 -9.32
N LYS A 56 -11.72 1.18 -9.91
CA LYS A 56 -12.74 2.22 -9.68
C LYS A 56 -12.26 3.66 -9.95
N VAL A 57 -11.38 3.84 -10.93
CA VAL A 57 -10.92 5.17 -11.34
C VAL A 57 -12.06 5.91 -12.05
N GLU A 58 -12.25 7.17 -11.70
CA GLU A 58 -13.19 8.09 -12.33
C GLU A 58 -12.43 9.02 -13.29
N GLN A 59 -13.10 9.53 -14.33
CA GLN A 59 -12.52 10.50 -15.26
C GLN A 59 -12.51 11.92 -14.66
N ARG A 60 -11.78 12.10 -13.55
CA ARG A 60 -11.59 13.41 -12.89
C ARG A 60 -10.12 13.61 -12.52
N THR A 61 -9.69 14.86 -12.42
CA THR A 61 -8.35 15.17 -11.92
C THR A 61 -8.28 14.90 -10.43
N TYR A 62 -7.32 14.08 -10.00
CA TYR A 62 -7.09 13.73 -8.61
C TYR A 62 -6.09 14.68 -7.95
N THR A 63 -6.22 14.83 -6.64
CA THR A 63 -5.20 15.52 -5.85
C THR A 63 -4.12 14.53 -5.40
N ARG A 64 -2.95 15.03 -4.99
CA ARG A 64 -1.86 14.18 -4.50
C ARG A 64 -2.12 13.55 -3.13
N ALA A 65 -3.16 14.00 -2.44
CA ALA A 65 -3.55 13.53 -1.11
C ALA A 65 -4.69 12.49 -1.14
N GLU A 66 -5.32 12.28 -2.31
CA GLU A 66 -6.28 11.19 -2.55
C GLU A 66 -5.55 9.87 -2.79
#